data_AF-A0A7S2GLE0-F1
#
_entry.id   AF-A0A7S2GLE0-F1
#
_cell.length_a   1.000
_cell.length_b   1.000
_cell.length_c   1.000
_cell.angle_alpha   90.00
_cell.angle_beta   90.00
_cell.angle_gamma   90.00
#
_symmetry.space_group_name_H-M   'P 1'
#
loop_
_entity.id
_entity.type
_entity.pdbx_description
1 polymer ?
#
loop_
_entity_poly.entity_id
_entity_poly.type
_entity_poly.pdbx_seq_one_letter_code
_entity_poly.pdbx_strand_id
1 'polypeptide(L)'
;NGLPRSTAKMLTRMGRQRIHLRSESVAVCHSEPGAWHPPRWPTARCPPPGVGFKVGRTMFETDRLPDGWHLRLNKMDQVWVPTVFHLAIFEAAGVDASKLRVLGEPVD
;
A
#
# COMPACT_ATOMS: atom_id res chain seq x y z
N ASN A 1 13.70 9.90 -22.63
CA ASN A 1 14.08 11.33 -22.57
C ASN A 1 13.62 11.88 -21.24
N GLY A 2 14.53 12.06 -20.26
CA GLY A 2 14.15 12.59 -18.93
C GLY A 2 15.15 12.31 -17.80
N LEU A 3 15.86 11.18 -17.83
CA LEU A 3 16.89 10.84 -16.82
C LEU A 3 18.27 10.67 -17.47
N PRO A 4 19.35 11.11 -16.80
CA PRO A 4 20.72 10.77 -17.19
C PRO A 4 20.90 9.24 -17.31
N ARG A 5 21.70 8.78 -18.28
CA ARG A 5 21.87 7.35 -18.56
C ARG A 5 22.42 6.56 -17.35
N SER A 6 23.31 7.16 -16.57
CA SER A 6 23.85 6.58 -15.33
C SER A 6 22.75 6.35 -14.31
N THR A 7 21.90 7.35 -14.06
CA THR A 7 20.75 7.27 -13.16
C THR A 7 19.75 6.22 -13.62
N ALA A 8 19.42 6.18 -14.92
CA ALA A 8 18.51 5.16 -15.46
C ALA A 8 19.05 3.74 -15.25
N LYS A 9 20.36 3.51 -15.46
CA LYS A 9 21.00 2.21 -15.20
C LYS A 9 20.98 1.84 -13.72
N MET A 10 21.26 2.80 -12.83
CA MET A 10 21.23 2.59 -11.38
C MET A 10 19.83 2.21 -10.90
N LEU A 11 18.80 2.98 -11.29
CA LEU A 11 17.40 2.69 -10.94
C LEU A 11 16.96 1.33 -11.46
N THR A 12 17.33 0.98 -12.69
CA THR A 12 17.05 -0.35 -13.27
C THR A 12 17.71 -1.46 -12.44
N ARG A 13 18.95 -1.26 -11.97
CA ARG A 13 19.65 -2.22 -11.12
C ARG A 13 18.97 -2.38 -9.76
N MET A 14 18.59 -1.26 -9.12
CA MET A 14 17.88 -1.27 -7.84
C MET A 14 16.52 -1.95 -7.94
N GLY A 15 15.74 -1.65 -8.98
CA GLY A 15 14.44 -2.28 -9.22
C GLY A 15 14.51 -3.78 -9.53
N ARG A 16 15.67 -4.28 -9.98
CA ARG A 16 15.93 -5.71 -10.24
C ARG A 16 16.62 -6.44 -9.09
N GLN A 17 16.97 -5.74 -8.02
CA GLN A 17 17.67 -6.34 -6.90
C GLN A 17 16.76 -7.37 -6.23
N ARG A 18 17.22 -8.62 -6.14
CA ARG A 18 16.48 -9.68 -5.45
C ARG A 18 16.48 -9.39 -3.95
N ILE A 19 15.31 -9.07 -3.43
CA ILE A 19 15.09 -8.93 -1.99
C ILE A 19 14.79 -10.33 -1.44
N HIS A 20 15.58 -10.79 -0.47
CA HIS A 20 15.30 -12.02 0.26
C HIS A 20 14.34 -11.68 1.39
N LEU A 21 13.05 -11.92 1.15
CA LEU A 21 12.01 -11.71 2.14
C LEU A 21 11.99 -12.90 3.11
N ARG A 22 11.90 -12.59 4.40
CA ARG A 22 11.71 -13.57 5.47
C ARG A 22 10.34 -13.38 6.12
N SER A 23 9.89 -14.36 6.90
CA SER A 23 8.64 -14.26 7.65
C SER A 23 8.58 -13.04 8.57
N GLU A 24 9.72 -12.55 9.05
CA GLU A 24 9.78 -11.38 9.93
C GLU A 24 9.71 -10.05 9.16
N SER A 25 9.70 -10.10 7.82
CA SER A 25 9.68 -8.90 6.98
C SER A 25 8.31 -8.23 6.99
N VAL A 26 8.31 -6.91 7.12
CA VAL A 26 7.13 -6.05 6.95
C VAL A 26 7.10 -5.51 5.53
N ALA A 27 5.99 -5.68 4.83
CA ALA A 27 5.73 -4.99 3.56
C ALA A 27 4.76 -3.84 3.78
N VAL A 28 5.16 -2.64 3.34
CA VAL A 28 4.28 -1.48 3.26
C VAL A 28 3.91 -1.26 1.80
N CYS A 29 2.65 -1.53 1.46
CA CYS A 29 2.08 -1.20 0.17
C CYS A 29 1.58 0.24 0.20
N HIS A 30 2.38 1.14 -0.38
CA HIS A 30 2.10 2.57 -0.39
C HIS A 30 1.54 3.01 -1.74
N SER A 31 0.22 2.97 -1.87
CA SER A 31 -0.53 3.31 -3.09
C SER A 31 -2.03 3.29 -2.81
N GLU A 32 -2.84 3.57 -3.82
CA GLU A 32 -4.28 3.28 -3.77
C GLU A 32 -4.56 1.75 -3.72
N PRO A 33 -5.61 1.28 -2.99
CA PRO A 33 -5.92 -0.15 -2.79
C PRO A 33 -6.13 -1.01 -4.04
N GLY A 34 -6.54 -0.42 -5.16
CA GLY A 34 -6.67 -1.06 -6.46
C GLY A 34 -5.34 -1.53 -7.04
N ALA A 35 -4.22 -0.92 -6.67
CA ALA A 35 -2.88 -1.35 -7.06
C ALA A 35 -2.36 -2.56 -6.24
N TRP A 36 -3.06 -2.96 -5.18
CA TRP A 36 -2.66 -4.11 -4.36
C TRP A 36 -3.19 -5.42 -4.93
N HIS A 37 -2.49 -6.51 -4.63
CA HIS A 37 -2.76 -7.83 -5.17
C HIS A 37 -4.15 -8.37 -4.75
N PRO A 38 -4.98 -8.85 -5.70
CA PRO A 38 -4.77 -8.86 -7.17
C PRO A 38 -4.95 -7.47 -7.80
N PRO A 39 -3.92 -6.91 -8.48
CA PRO A 39 -3.95 -5.51 -8.87
C PRO A 39 -4.93 -5.28 -10.02
N ARG A 40 -5.59 -4.11 -10.02
CA ARG A 40 -6.43 -3.62 -11.12
C ARG A 40 -5.61 -2.95 -12.23
N TRP A 41 -4.34 -2.65 -11.98
CA TRP A 41 -3.43 -1.95 -12.89
C TRP A 41 -2.09 -2.68 -13.03
N PRO A 42 -1.28 -2.41 -14.08
CA PRO A 42 0.04 -3.02 -14.30
C PRO A 42 1.09 -2.54 -13.26
N THR A 43 0.99 -3.07 -12.05
CA THR A 43 1.81 -2.69 -10.89
C THR A 43 2.55 -3.91 -10.35
N ALA A 44 3.67 -3.69 -9.65
CA ALA A 44 4.38 -4.76 -8.98
C ALA A 44 3.47 -5.40 -7.91
N ARG A 45 3.60 -6.72 -7.72
CA ARG A 45 2.78 -7.44 -6.74
C ARG A 45 3.07 -6.92 -5.32
N CYS A 46 2.08 -6.28 -4.71
CA CYS A 46 2.13 -5.86 -3.32
C CYS A 46 0.89 -6.38 -2.56
N PRO A 47 1.04 -6.97 -1.36
CA PRO A 47 2.30 -7.30 -0.71
C PRO A 47 3.03 -8.43 -1.47
N PRO A 48 4.38 -8.44 -1.46
CA PRO A 48 5.13 -9.53 -2.04
C PRO A 48 4.89 -10.84 -1.24
N PRO A 49 4.94 -12.01 -1.88
CA PRO A 49 4.77 -13.28 -1.17
C PRO A 49 5.90 -13.51 -0.15
N GLY A 50 5.58 -14.20 0.94
CA GLY A 50 6.55 -14.60 1.96
C GLY A 50 6.82 -13.58 3.08
N VAL A 51 6.19 -12.40 3.03
CA VAL A 51 6.21 -11.44 4.15
C VAL A 51 5.23 -11.88 5.23
N GLY A 52 5.60 -11.73 6.50
CA GLY A 52 4.73 -12.09 7.62
C GLY A 52 3.86 -10.94 8.13
N PHE A 53 4.12 -9.70 7.73
CA PHE A 53 3.28 -8.56 8.10
C PHE A 53 3.06 -7.61 6.93
N LYS A 54 1.79 -7.26 6.69
CA LYS A 54 1.33 -6.50 5.53
C LYS A 54 0.62 -5.23 6.00
N VAL A 55 1.14 -4.09 5.58
CA VAL A 55 0.55 -2.78 5.83
C VAL A 55 0.08 -2.20 4.51
N GLY A 56 -1.20 -1.85 4.42
CA GLY A 56 -1.72 -0.99 3.35
C GLY A 56 -1.66 0.46 3.80
N ARG A 57 -0.70 1.25 3.32
CA ARG A 57 -0.69 2.70 3.53
C ARG A 57 -1.34 3.34 2.31
N THR A 58 -2.57 3.79 2.49
CA THR A 58 -3.36 4.35 1.39
C THR A 58 -3.34 5.86 1.45
N MET A 59 -3.01 6.48 0.32
CA MET A 59 -3.20 7.92 0.11
C MET A 59 -4.43 8.17 -0.78
N PHE A 60 -5.41 7.26 -0.72
CA PHE A 60 -6.67 7.41 -1.44
C PHE A 60 -7.57 8.40 -0.71
N GLU A 61 -7.34 9.69 -0.98
CA GLU A 61 -8.14 10.80 -0.48
C GLU A 61 -9.49 10.80 -1.18
N THR A 62 -10.51 10.32 -0.48
CA THR A 62 -11.84 10.12 -1.05
C THR A 62 -12.92 10.36 -0.01
N ASP A 63 -14.11 10.73 -0.47
CA ASP A 63 -15.31 10.77 0.34
C ASP A 63 -15.94 9.37 0.51
N ARG A 64 -15.62 8.40 -0.37
CA ARG A 64 -16.20 7.04 -0.38
C ARG A 64 -15.24 5.99 -0.92
N LEU A 65 -15.21 4.81 -0.28
CA LEU A 65 -14.49 3.66 -0.82
C LEU A 65 -15.26 3.00 -1.98
N PRO A 66 -14.59 2.69 -3.12
CA PRO A 66 -15.20 1.91 -4.18
C PRO A 66 -15.64 0.51 -3.73
N ASP A 67 -16.70 -0.01 -4.34
CA ASP A 67 -17.24 -1.32 -3.99
C ASP A 67 -16.20 -2.44 -4.05
N GLY A 68 -16.25 -3.29 -3.03
CA GLY A 68 -15.34 -4.42 -2.86
C GLY A 68 -13.91 -4.06 -2.43
N TRP A 69 -13.58 -2.78 -2.24
CA TRP A 69 -12.25 -2.40 -1.75
C TRP A 69 -12.03 -2.76 -0.28
N HIS A 70 -13.07 -2.77 0.55
CA HIS A 70 -12.99 -3.22 1.94
C HIS A 70 -12.45 -4.67 2.04
N LEU A 71 -12.81 -5.55 1.10
CA LEU A 71 -12.28 -6.93 1.04
C LEU A 71 -10.77 -6.98 0.79
N ARG A 72 -10.22 -5.98 0.09
CA ARG A 72 -8.77 -5.87 -0.18
C ARG A 72 -8.06 -5.31 1.04
N LEU A 73 -8.61 -4.26 1.62
CA LEU A 73 -8.12 -3.61 2.83
C LEU A 73 -8.08 -4.62 4.01
N ASN A 74 -9.13 -5.42 4.18
CA ASN A 74 -9.22 -6.42 5.24
C ASN A 74 -8.25 -7.61 5.09
N LYS A 75 -7.58 -7.77 3.94
CA LYS A 75 -6.49 -8.75 3.75
C LYS A 75 -5.14 -8.28 4.29
N MET A 76 -5.02 -6.99 4.61
CA MET A 76 -3.85 -6.45 5.29
C MET A 76 -3.93 -6.72 6.80
N ASP A 77 -2.79 -6.64 7.47
CA ASP A 77 -2.72 -6.74 8.94
C ASP A 77 -2.95 -5.37 9.57
N GLN A 78 -2.53 -4.29 8.89
CA GLN A 78 -2.93 -2.92 9.20
C GLN A 78 -3.24 -2.12 7.94
N VAL A 79 -4.12 -1.13 8.10
CA VAL A 79 -4.47 -0.14 7.10
C VAL A 79 -4.20 1.24 7.69
N TRP A 80 -3.30 1.99 7.05
CA TRP A 80 -2.94 3.34 7.48
C TRP A 80 -3.59 4.36 6.55
N VAL A 81 -4.36 5.26 7.16
CA VAL A 81 -5.05 6.37 6.50
C VAL A 81 -4.50 7.71 7.01
N PRO A 82 -4.53 8.79 6.22
CA PRO A 82 -3.84 10.02 6.59
C PRO A 82 -4.57 10.82 7.68
N THR A 83 -5.88 10.61 7.87
CA THR A 83 -6.69 11.41 8.79
C THR A 83 -7.78 10.57 9.48
N VAL A 84 -8.32 11.09 10.59
CA VAL A 84 -9.50 10.52 11.28
C VAL A 84 -10.75 10.50 10.40
N PHE A 85 -10.87 11.45 9.46
CA PHE A 85 -11.97 11.51 8.50
C PHE A 85 -11.96 10.28 7.58
N HIS A 86 -10.80 9.95 7.00
CA HIS A 86 -10.65 8.75 6.18
C HIS A 86 -10.83 7.47 6.99
N LEU A 87 -10.42 7.45 8.27
CA LEU A 87 -10.67 6.32 9.17
C LEU A 87 -12.16 6.03 9.26
N ALA A 88 -12.98 7.05 9.54
CA ALA A 88 -14.43 6.91 9.65
C ALA A 88 -15.07 6.43 8.33
N ILE A 89 -14.62 6.95 7.19
CA ILE A 89 -15.12 6.50 5.86
C ILE A 89 -14.80 5.03 5.63
N PHE A 90 -13.57 4.61 5.96
CA PHE A 90 -13.11 3.24 5.70
C PHE A 90 -13.83 2.25 6.62
N GLU A 91 -13.99 2.60 7.89
CA GLU A 91 -14.76 1.81 8.85
C GLU A 91 -16.22 1.68 8.41
N ALA A 92 -16.88 2.79 8.05
CA ALA A 92 -18.26 2.79 7.57
C ALA A 92 -18.46 1.96 6.28
N ALA A 93 -17.41 1.85 5.46
CA ALA A 93 -17.39 1.03 4.25
C ALA A 93 -17.06 -0.46 4.50
N GLY A 94 -16.91 -0.88 5.76
CA GLY A 94 -16.74 -2.29 6.15
C GLY A 94 -15.29 -2.74 6.33
N VAL A 95 -14.34 -1.82 6.50
CA VAL A 95 -12.98 -2.16 6.92
C VAL A 95 -12.99 -2.41 8.43
N ASP A 96 -12.32 -3.49 8.86
CA ASP A 96 -12.20 -3.84 10.27
C ASP A 96 -11.47 -2.73 11.06
N ALA A 97 -12.18 -2.12 12.01
CA ALA A 97 -11.69 -1.03 12.84
C ALA A 97 -10.40 -1.40 13.61
N SER A 98 -10.23 -2.67 13.99
CA SER A 98 -9.03 -3.13 14.69
C SER A 98 -7.75 -3.03 13.84
N LYS A 99 -7.89 -2.93 12.51
CA LYS A 99 -6.79 -2.81 11.54
C LYS A 99 -6.50 -1.36 11.14
N LEU A 100 -7.43 -0.44 11.35
CA LEU A 100 -7.31 0.96 10.93
C LEU A 100 -6.42 1.75 11.89
N ARG A 101 -5.46 2.52 11.35
CA ARG A 101 -4.62 3.46 12.10
C ARG A 101 -4.52 4.77 11.34
N VAL A 102 -4.52 5.88 12.07
CA VAL A 102 -4.20 7.20 11.50
C VAL A 102 -2.69 7.38 11.51
N LEU A 103 -2.10 7.59 10.34
CA LEU A 103 -0.70 8.00 10.19
C LEU A 103 -0.69 9.22 9.27
N GLY A 104 -0.53 10.40 9.88
CA GLY A 104 -0.49 11.67 9.16
C GLY A 104 0.66 11.74 8.16
N GLU A 105 0.48 12.58 7.15
CA GLU A 105 1.53 12.84 6.18
C GLU A 105 2.52 13.88 6.75
N PRO A 106 3.83 13.62 6.66
CA PRO A 106 4.82 14.63 6.98
C PRO A 106 4.74 15.76 5.94
N VAL A 107 4.73 17.00 6.42
CA VAL A 107 4.93 18.20 5.60
C VAL A 107 6.35 18.68 5.88
N ASP A 108 7.15 18.88 4.83
CA ASP A 108 8.51 19.41 4.90
C ASP A 108 8.52 20.93 5.19
#